data_AF-A0A946EWF5-F1
#
_entry.id   AF-A0A946EWF5-F1
#
_cell.length_a   1.000
_cell.length_b   1.000
_cell.length_c   1.000
_cell.angle_alpha   90.00
_cell.angle_beta   90.00
_cell.angle_gamma   90.00
#
_symmetry.space_group_name_H-M   'P 1'
#
loop_
_entity.id
_entity.type
_entity.pdbx_description
1 polymer ?
#
loop_
_entity_poly.entity_id
_entity_poly.type
_entity_poly.pdbx_seq_one_letter_code
_entity_poly.pdbx_strand_id
1 'polypeptide(L)'
;MAGKSLNDLMYHLEDKRELIQKNTIKVFGSFIGLTIIFLLFGESFLAFMKTGEATRYNQQVLMAVREIRFSLFQKGLMLALGISGLSIAIIWAGTKRAITKSMLGVLLTFILIFDLGMINFEFLHLKDSSEMAKKFKSNPGIEFLQKEMRNEPFRIYPKDDFATNRYGYFGLESVGGYRPIKLRTYQDLMDGSKRGGQVQFSPSVQNMLNIRYIIDKGRIVPNEGYLPRAWMVDSILQVEDQKSSLMSVLAPNFSPKKQAIVLDYTGETQFDLGENRVKLTQYKENEIKLDISSEKGGLLVLSEIYYKPGWLAFVDEVETKIYQTNHVLRSVLIPEGKHKVIFRYDDSKWALFRWISRITFFGTVLFLLYLYRKPILEKVKKNEAI
;
A
#
# COMPACT_ATOMS: atom_id res chain seq x y z
N MET A 1 -25.03 -1.09 12.84
CA MET A 1 -26.33 -0.88 12.15
C MET A 1 -26.73 -2.03 11.23
N ALA A 2 -25.82 -2.74 10.55
CA ALA A 2 -26.17 -3.86 9.64
C ALA A 2 -26.84 -5.09 10.33
N GLY A 3 -26.53 -5.39 11.60
CA GLY A 3 -27.10 -6.55 12.31
C GLY A 3 -28.59 -6.43 12.69
N LYS A 4 -29.14 -5.21 12.74
CA LYS A 4 -30.58 -5.01 13.02
C LYS A 4 -31.45 -5.39 11.82
N SER A 5 -31.00 -5.18 10.59
CA SER A 5 -31.86 -5.35 9.41
C SER A 5 -32.25 -6.81 9.13
N LEU A 6 -31.32 -7.76 9.26
CA LEU A 6 -31.64 -9.18 9.07
C LEU A 6 -32.55 -9.67 10.20
N ASN A 7 -32.24 -9.32 11.45
CA ASN A 7 -33.04 -9.77 12.59
C ASN A 7 -34.45 -9.17 12.58
N ASP A 8 -34.59 -7.89 12.22
CA ASP A 8 -35.88 -7.21 12.03
C ASP A 8 -36.67 -7.85 10.87
N LEU A 9 -36.00 -8.22 9.78
CA LEU A 9 -36.60 -8.98 8.69
C LEU A 9 -37.12 -10.34 9.18
N MET A 10 -36.31 -11.09 9.94
CA MET A 10 -36.70 -12.38 10.50
C MET A 10 -37.87 -12.29 11.48
N TYR A 11 -37.89 -11.23 12.29
CA TYR A 11 -38.91 -10.98 13.30
C TYR A 11 -40.26 -10.64 12.67
N HIS A 12 -40.27 -9.72 11.69
CA HIS A 12 -41.49 -9.24 11.03
C HIS A 12 -41.89 -10.03 9.78
N LEU A 13 -41.21 -11.15 9.49
CA LEU A 13 -41.43 -11.96 8.28
C LEU A 13 -42.90 -12.37 8.08
N GLU A 14 -43.64 -12.51 9.19
CA GLU A 14 -45.02 -12.97 9.23
C GLU A 14 -45.99 -11.79 9.27
N ASP A 15 -45.85 -10.91 10.28
CA ASP A 15 -46.77 -9.79 10.51
C ASP A 15 -46.77 -8.74 9.38
N LYS A 16 -45.67 -8.63 8.63
CA LYS A 16 -45.49 -7.62 7.58
C LYS A 16 -45.16 -8.23 6.22
N ARG A 17 -45.64 -9.46 5.97
CA ARG A 17 -45.34 -10.20 4.74
C ARG A 17 -45.54 -9.40 3.45
N GLU A 18 -46.70 -8.77 3.26
CA GLU A 18 -46.99 -8.02 2.03
C GLU A 18 -46.07 -6.81 1.88
N LEU A 19 -45.79 -6.11 2.99
CA LEU A 19 -44.88 -4.98 3.00
C LEU A 19 -43.44 -5.42 2.66
N ILE A 20 -42.98 -6.55 3.21
CA ILE A 20 -41.66 -7.13 2.92
C ILE A 20 -41.58 -7.50 1.44
N GLN A 21 -42.55 -8.24 0.91
CA GLN A 21 -42.59 -8.63 -0.49
C GLN A 21 -42.56 -7.40 -1.42
N LYS A 22 -43.39 -6.38 -1.12
CA LYS A 22 -43.43 -5.12 -1.87
C LYS A 22 -42.09 -4.39 -1.83
N ASN A 23 -41.45 -4.29 -0.66
CA ASN A 23 -40.17 -3.60 -0.51
C ASN A 23 -39.02 -4.38 -1.17
N THR A 24 -39.00 -5.70 -1.07
CA THR A 24 -38.05 -6.57 -1.75
C THR A 24 -38.13 -6.39 -3.27
N ILE A 25 -39.35 -6.42 -3.84
CA ILE A 25 -39.54 -6.15 -5.27
C ILE A 25 -39.11 -4.73 -5.63
N LYS A 26 -39.43 -3.72 -4.81
CA LYS A 26 -39.00 -2.34 -5.10
C LYS A 26 -37.48 -2.18 -5.12
N VAL A 27 -36.79 -2.74 -4.13
CA VAL A 27 -35.33 -2.61 -4.00
C VAL A 27 -34.62 -3.46 -5.06
N PHE A 28 -34.87 -4.76 -5.10
CA PHE A 28 -34.16 -5.61 -6.06
C PHE A 28 -34.68 -5.43 -7.49
N GLY A 29 -35.96 -5.09 -7.67
CA GLY A 29 -36.52 -4.76 -8.98
C GLY A 29 -35.97 -3.46 -9.55
N SER A 30 -35.66 -2.44 -8.73
CA SER A 30 -34.97 -1.25 -9.23
C SER A 30 -33.53 -1.58 -9.64
N PHE A 31 -32.82 -2.40 -8.87
CA PHE A 31 -31.50 -2.92 -9.25
C PHE A 31 -31.57 -3.74 -10.56
N ILE A 32 -32.52 -4.66 -10.69
CA ILE A 32 -32.72 -5.46 -11.90
C ILE A 32 -33.02 -4.55 -13.09
N GLY A 33 -33.95 -3.59 -12.94
CA GLY A 33 -34.30 -2.64 -14.00
C GLY A 33 -33.09 -1.84 -14.47
N LEU A 34 -32.32 -1.28 -13.54
CA LEU A 34 -31.08 -0.56 -13.84
C LEU A 34 -30.04 -1.47 -14.52
N THR A 35 -29.91 -2.71 -14.04
CA THR A 35 -28.96 -3.70 -14.58
C THR A 35 -29.34 -4.10 -16.00
N ILE A 36 -30.63 -4.27 -16.30
CA ILE A 36 -31.14 -4.54 -17.66
C ILE A 36 -30.85 -3.35 -18.58
N ILE A 37 -31.08 -2.11 -18.12
CA ILE A 37 -30.74 -0.91 -18.89
C ILE A 37 -29.25 -0.92 -19.25
N PHE A 38 -28.36 -1.21 -18.30
CA PHE A 38 -26.93 -1.28 -18.58
C PHE A 38 -26.53 -2.49 -19.44
N LEU A 39 -27.24 -3.61 -19.37
CA LEU A 39 -26.98 -4.76 -20.25
C LEU A 39 -27.33 -4.44 -21.71
N LEU A 40 -28.44 -3.73 -21.93
CA LEU A 40 -28.93 -3.39 -23.26
C LEU A 40 -28.21 -2.17 -23.86
N PHE A 41 -27.90 -1.17 -23.05
CA PHE A 41 -27.43 0.15 -23.51
C PHE A 41 -26.07 0.57 -22.92
N GLY A 42 -25.44 -0.27 -22.09
CA GLY A 42 -24.20 0.08 -21.41
C GLY A 42 -23.04 0.40 -22.36
N GLU A 43 -22.97 -0.26 -23.52
CA GLU A 43 -21.97 0.06 -24.55
C GLU A 43 -22.14 1.48 -25.12
N SER A 44 -23.37 1.96 -25.21
CA SER A 44 -23.67 3.31 -25.70
C SER A 44 -23.40 4.39 -24.64
N PHE A 45 -23.55 4.05 -23.35
CA PHE A 45 -23.34 5.00 -22.25
C PHE A 45 -21.90 5.07 -21.74
N LEU A 46 -21.12 4.01 -21.91
CA LEU A 46 -19.79 3.87 -21.32
C LEU A 46 -18.73 3.63 -22.39
N ALA A 47 -17.68 4.45 -22.40
CA ALA A 47 -16.62 4.35 -23.39
C ALA A 47 -15.71 3.10 -23.22
N PHE A 48 -15.67 2.51 -22.01
CA PHE A 48 -14.73 1.44 -21.61
C PHE A 48 -13.24 1.76 -21.84
N MET A 49 -12.93 3.04 -22.06
CA MET A 49 -11.60 3.58 -22.30
C MET A 49 -11.33 4.71 -21.30
N LYS A 50 -10.09 4.85 -20.86
CA LYS A 50 -9.66 5.99 -20.04
C LYS A 50 -8.99 7.05 -20.91
N THR A 51 -9.16 8.31 -20.51
CA THR A 51 -8.49 9.45 -21.14
C THR A 51 -6.97 9.25 -21.12
N GLY A 52 -6.31 9.46 -22.26
CA GLY A 52 -4.87 9.32 -22.41
C GLY A 52 -4.36 7.90 -22.77
N GLU A 53 -5.20 6.85 -22.69
CA GLU A 53 -4.74 5.50 -23.04
C GLU A 53 -4.32 5.37 -24.50
N ALA A 54 -4.97 6.09 -25.41
CA ALA A 54 -4.64 6.09 -26.84
C ALA A 54 -3.21 6.58 -27.14
N THR A 55 -2.61 7.36 -26.24
CA THR A 55 -1.21 7.81 -26.38
C THR A 55 -0.21 6.82 -25.82
N ARG A 56 -0.66 5.85 -25.02
CA ARG A 56 0.18 4.91 -24.27
C ARG A 56 0.23 3.52 -24.91
N TYR A 57 -0.86 3.08 -25.53
CA TYR A 57 -0.97 1.75 -26.11
C TYR A 57 -1.26 1.83 -27.61
N ASN A 58 -0.80 0.83 -28.36
CA ASN A 58 -1.16 0.70 -29.77
C ASN A 58 -2.64 0.29 -29.92
N GLN A 59 -3.19 0.44 -31.14
CA GLN A 59 -4.61 0.20 -31.41
C GLN A 59 -5.07 -1.22 -31.06
N GLN A 60 -4.24 -2.24 -31.32
CA GLN A 60 -4.57 -3.62 -30.99
C GLN A 60 -4.75 -3.83 -29.48
N VAL A 61 -3.83 -3.28 -28.67
CA VAL A 61 -3.91 -3.36 -27.22
C VAL A 61 -5.12 -2.57 -26.70
N LEU A 62 -5.42 -1.39 -27.27
CA LEU A 62 -6.59 -0.60 -26.88
C LEU A 62 -7.90 -1.36 -27.11
N MET A 63 -8.05 -2.01 -28.27
CA MET A 63 -9.23 -2.81 -28.58
C MET A 63 -9.37 -4.00 -27.63
N ALA A 64 -8.28 -4.75 -27.39
CA ALA A 64 -8.29 -5.87 -26.45
C ALA A 64 -8.64 -5.42 -25.02
N VAL A 65 -8.09 -4.28 -24.57
CA VAL A 65 -8.40 -3.71 -23.25
C VAL A 65 -9.86 -3.28 -23.15
N ARG A 66 -10.40 -2.63 -24.18
CA ARG A 66 -11.82 -2.23 -24.25
C ARG A 66 -12.72 -3.46 -24.15
N GLU A 67 -12.45 -4.49 -24.95
CA GLU A 67 -13.22 -5.73 -25.01
C GLU A 67 -13.22 -6.46 -23.66
N ILE A 68 -12.05 -6.60 -23.03
CA ILE A 68 -11.93 -7.22 -21.69
C ILE A 68 -12.78 -6.45 -20.67
N ARG A 69 -12.73 -5.11 -20.67
CA ARG A 69 -13.51 -4.29 -19.73
C ARG A 69 -15.00 -4.40 -19.97
N PHE A 70 -15.42 -4.39 -21.23
CA PHE A 70 -16.81 -4.56 -21.59
C PHE A 70 -17.34 -5.95 -21.18
N SER A 71 -16.56 -7.00 -21.46
CA SER A 71 -16.87 -8.37 -21.05
C SER A 71 -16.98 -8.51 -19.52
N LEU A 72 -16.02 -7.95 -18.78
CA LEU A 72 -16.06 -7.92 -17.30
C LEU A 72 -17.30 -7.17 -16.78
N PHE A 73 -17.65 -6.05 -17.41
CA PHE A 73 -18.85 -5.29 -17.07
C PHE A 73 -20.13 -6.12 -17.31
N GLN A 74 -20.27 -6.73 -18.49
CA GLN A 74 -21.43 -7.59 -18.80
C GLN A 74 -21.53 -8.78 -17.83
N LYS A 75 -20.41 -9.46 -17.54
CA LYS A 75 -20.35 -10.56 -16.58
C LYS A 75 -20.80 -10.10 -15.19
N GLY A 76 -20.34 -8.92 -14.75
CA GLY A 76 -20.77 -8.30 -13.49
C GLY A 76 -22.27 -8.00 -13.45
N LEU A 77 -22.84 -7.49 -14.53
CA LEU A 77 -24.29 -7.24 -14.63
C LEU A 77 -25.09 -8.56 -14.59
N MET A 78 -24.64 -9.60 -15.28
CA MET A 78 -25.30 -10.92 -15.25
C MET A 78 -25.27 -11.52 -13.83
N LEU A 79 -24.13 -11.41 -13.13
CA LEU A 79 -24.02 -11.82 -11.73
C LEU A 79 -24.96 -11.03 -10.83
N ALA A 80 -25.03 -9.70 -11.00
CA ALA A 80 -25.94 -8.83 -10.25
C ALA A 80 -27.42 -9.18 -10.49
N LEU A 81 -27.81 -9.50 -11.73
CA LEU A 81 -29.15 -10.01 -12.03
C LEU A 81 -29.44 -11.32 -11.33
N GLY A 82 -28.51 -12.29 -11.43
CA GLY A 82 -28.64 -13.60 -10.80
C GLY A 82 -28.81 -13.49 -9.28
N ILE A 83 -27.95 -12.71 -8.62
CA ILE A 83 -28.00 -12.48 -7.18
C ILE A 83 -29.26 -11.73 -6.76
N SER A 84 -29.67 -10.71 -7.52
CA SER A 84 -30.90 -9.96 -7.22
C SER A 84 -32.14 -10.84 -7.35
N GLY A 85 -32.23 -11.63 -8.43
CA GLY A 85 -33.32 -12.57 -8.64
C GLY A 85 -33.38 -13.65 -7.57
N LEU A 86 -32.22 -14.23 -7.22
CA LEU A 86 -32.12 -15.25 -6.19
C LEU A 86 -32.46 -14.69 -4.80
N SER A 87 -32.06 -13.46 -4.50
CA SER A 87 -32.42 -12.76 -3.25
C SER A 87 -33.92 -12.54 -3.15
N ILE A 88 -34.59 -12.12 -4.23
CA ILE A 88 -36.06 -12.02 -4.28
C ILE A 88 -36.68 -13.40 -4.00
N ALA A 89 -36.23 -14.44 -4.72
CA ALA A 89 -36.79 -15.78 -4.61
C ALA A 89 -36.68 -16.35 -3.18
N ILE A 90 -35.54 -16.19 -2.53
CA ILE A 90 -35.29 -16.67 -1.17
C ILE A 90 -36.12 -15.91 -0.14
N ILE A 91 -36.17 -14.57 -0.22
CA ILE A 91 -37.01 -13.76 0.67
C ILE A 91 -38.49 -14.13 0.46
N TRP A 92 -38.91 -14.32 -0.79
CA TRP A 92 -40.28 -14.72 -1.11
C TRP A 92 -40.63 -16.09 -0.53
N ALA A 93 -39.75 -17.08 -0.70
CA ALA A 93 -39.91 -18.42 -0.12
C ALA A 93 -40.01 -18.36 1.41
N GLY A 94 -39.20 -17.51 2.05
CA GLY A 94 -39.27 -17.25 3.49
C GLY A 94 -40.63 -16.70 3.92
N THR A 95 -41.12 -15.66 3.23
CA THR A 95 -42.44 -15.07 3.54
C THR A 95 -43.60 -16.04 3.30
N LYS A 96 -43.48 -16.95 2.31
CA LYS A 96 -44.48 -18.00 2.03
C LYS A 96 -44.38 -19.21 2.96
N ARG A 97 -43.45 -19.21 3.93
CA ARG A 97 -43.14 -20.34 4.82
C ARG A 97 -42.72 -21.61 4.09
N ALA A 98 -42.27 -21.51 2.84
CA ALA A 98 -41.69 -22.63 2.11
C ALA A 98 -40.33 -23.05 2.70
N ILE A 99 -39.66 -22.12 3.39
CA ILE A 99 -38.39 -22.35 4.09
C ILE A 99 -38.47 -21.80 5.51
N THR A 100 -37.71 -22.39 6.43
CA THR A 100 -37.64 -21.92 7.82
C THR A 100 -36.89 -20.59 7.92
N LYS A 101 -37.15 -19.83 9.00
CA LYS A 101 -36.43 -18.59 9.31
C LYS A 101 -34.91 -18.79 9.33
N SER A 102 -34.44 -19.83 10.00
CA SER A 102 -33.02 -20.17 10.07
C SER A 102 -32.42 -20.44 8.68
N MET A 103 -33.15 -21.17 7.82
CA MET A 103 -32.71 -21.46 6.46
C MET A 103 -32.66 -20.22 5.57
N LEU A 104 -33.61 -19.28 5.72
CA LEU A 104 -33.58 -17.98 5.05
C LEU A 104 -32.29 -17.20 5.40
N GLY A 105 -31.96 -17.09 6.69
CA GLY A 105 -30.75 -16.39 7.12
C GLY A 105 -29.45 -17.04 6.61
N VAL A 106 -29.39 -18.37 6.60
CA VAL A 106 -28.24 -19.12 6.05
C VAL A 106 -28.10 -18.87 4.54
N LEU A 107 -29.19 -18.95 3.78
CA LEU A 107 -29.16 -18.76 2.33
C LEU A 107 -28.78 -17.33 1.93
N LEU A 108 -29.31 -16.31 2.63
CA LEU A 108 -28.91 -14.92 2.39
C LEU A 108 -27.43 -14.69 2.73
N THR A 109 -26.94 -15.27 3.83
CA THR A 109 -25.52 -15.19 4.18
C THR A 109 -24.64 -15.89 3.14
N PHE A 110 -25.06 -17.06 2.66
CA PHE A 110 -24.35 -17.82 1.64
C PHE A 110 -24.27 -17.04 0.33
N ILE A 111 -25.36 -16.39 -0.10
CA ILE A 111 -25.34 -15.52 -1.29
C ILE A 111 -24.33 -14.40 -1.14
N LEU A 112 -24.25 -13.74 0.02
CA LEU A 112 -23.28 -12.68 0.25
C LEU A 112 -21.84 -13.20 0.17
N ILE A 113 -21.57 -14.38 0.75
CA ILE A 113 -20.24 -15.02 0.64
C ILE A 113 -19.94 -15.40 -0.80
N PHE A 114 -20.92 -15.93 -1.52
CA PHE A 114 -20.79 -16.33 -2.92
C PHE A 114 -20.52 -15.12 -3.83
N ASP A 115 -21.25 -14.03 -3.65
CA ASP A 115 -21.07 -12.76 -4.37
C ASP A 115 -19.64 -12.22 -4.18
N LEU A 116 -19.25 -12.02 -2.92
CA LEU A 116 -17.91 -11.53 -2.57
C LEU A 116 -16.81 -12.48 -3.06
N GLY A 117 -17.04 -13.80 -2.96
CA GLY A 117 -16.12 -14.83 -3.41
C GLY A 117 -15.92 -14.81 -4.92
N MET A 118 -17.00 -14.76 -5.70
CA MET A 118 -16.95 -14.69 -7.17
C MET A 118 -16.19 -13.46 -7.64
N ILE A 119 -16.46 -12.30 -7.06
CA ILE A 119 -15.72 -11.06 -7.38
C ILE A 119 -14.23 -11.23 -7.04
N ASN A 120 -13.91 -11.78 -5.86
CA ASN A 120 -12.54 -11.97 -5.42
C ASN A 120 -11.73 -12.89 -6.35
N PHE A 121 -12.32 -14.01 -6.80
CA PHE A 121 -11.66 -14.94 -7.71
C PHE A 121 -11.45 -14.39 -9.13
N GLU A 122 -12.26 -13.44 -9.57
CA GLU A 122 -12.10 -12.81 -10.89
C GLU A 122 -10.81 -11.98 -11.00
N PHE A 123 -10.36 -11.39 -9.90
CA PHE A 123 -9.17 -10.51 -9.91
C PHE A 123 -7.90 -11.17 -9.36
N LEU A 124 -8.03 -12.29 -8.63
CA LEU A 124 -6.91 -13.02 -8.06
C LEU A 124 -6.43 -14.15 -8.97
N HIS A 125 -5.85 -13.78 -10.11
CA HIS A 125 -5.13 -14.73 -10.96
C HIS A 125 -3.69 -14.88 -10.50
N LEU A 126 -3.44 -15.82 -9.59
CA LEU A 126 -2.08 -16.20 -9.22
C LEU A 126 -1.37 -16.79 -10.44
N LYS A 127 -0.32 -16.12 -10.91
CA LYS A 127 0.56 -16.64 -11.96
C LYS A 127 1.62 -17.53 -11.32
N ASP A 128 1.94 -18.62 -12.00
CA ASP A 128 3.01 -19.50 -11.58
C ASP A 128 4.35 -18.75 -11.52
N SER A 129 5.17 -19.07 -10.52
CA SER A 129 6.51 -18.49 -10.35
C SER A 129 7.41 -18.72 -11.57
N SER A 130 7.24 -19.82 -12.30
CA SER A 130 7.97 -20.15 -13.53
C SER A 130 7.63 -19.20 -14.68
N GLU A 131 6.36 -18.80 -14.82
CA GLU A 131 5.93 -17.82 -15.82
C GLU A 131 6.51 -16.43 -15.52
N MET A 132 6.63 -16.08 -14.24
CA MET A 132 7.32 -14.85 -13.83
C MET A 132 8.82 -14.93 -14.15
N ALA A 133 9.50 -16.04 -13.86
CA ALA A 133 10.91 -16.24 -14.17
C ALA A 133 11.20 -16.14 -15.68
N LYS A 134 10.28 -16.61 -16.54
CA LYS A 134 10.38 -16.46 -18.01
C LYS A 134 10.33 -15.01 -18.47
N LYS A 135 9.55 -14.15 -17.78
CA LYS A 135 9.35 -12.73 -18.12
C LYS A 135 10.42 -11.81 -17.50
N PHE A 136 10.90 -12.15 -16.32
CA PHE A 136 11.90 -11.39 -15.58
C PHE A 136 13.27 -12.06 -15.68
N LYS A 137 13.75 -12.22 -16.92
CA LYS A 137 15.11 -12.70 -17.16
C LYS A 137 16.12 -11.65 -16.71
N SER A 138 17.14 -12.13 -15.98
CA SER A 138 18.33 -11.34 -15.67
C SER A 138 19.07 -10.95 -16.94
N ASN A 139 19.89 -9.92 -16.84
CA ASN A 139 20.82 -9.49 -17.87
C ASN A 139 22.13 -9.00 -17.22
N PRO A 140 23.20 -8.78 -17.99
CA PRO A 140 24.48 -8.37 -17.43
C PRO A 140 24.42 -7.09 -16.58
N GLY A 141 23.53 -6.15 -16.93
CA GLY A 141 23.31 -4.93 -16.16
C GLY A 141 22.67 -5.18 -14.79
N ILE A 142 21.67 -6.07 -14.72
CA ILE A 142 21.06 -6.48 -13.46
C ILE A 142 22.07 -7.22 -12.58
N GLU A 143 22.85 -8.15 -13.16
CA GLU A 143 23.89 -8.90 -12.44
C GLU A 143 24.97 -7.98 -11.88
N PHE A 144 25.39 -6.99 -12.66
CA PHE A 144 26.31 -5.94 -12.23
C PHE A 144 25.74 -5.18 -11.02
N LEU A 145 24.51 -4.67 -11.10
CA LEU A 145 23.87 -3.93 -10.00
C LEU A 145 23.71 -4.79 -8.74
N GLN A 146 23.32 -6.06 -8.89
CA GLN A 146 23.21 -6.99 -7.76
C GLN A 146 24.57 -7.27 -7.12
N LYS A 147 25.65 -7.35 -7.92
CA LYS A 147 27.01 -7.49 -7.40
C LYS A 147 27.43 -6.27 -6.60
N GLU A 148 27.20 -5.08 -7.13
CA GLU A 148 27.52 -3.83 -6.43
C GLU A 148 26.73 -3.69 -5.12
N MET A 149 25.45 -4.09 -5.11
CA MET A 149 24.56 -3.94 -3.95
C MET A 149 24.94 -4.86 -2.79
N ARG A 150 25.67 -5.95 -3.06
CA ARG A 150 26.25 -6.80 -2.00
C ARG A 150 27.40 -6.12 -1.26
N ASN A 151 28.06 -5.14 -1.89
CA ASN A 151 29.17 -4.41 -1.28
C ASN A 151 28.66 -3.23 -0.45
N GLU A 152 27.72 -2.46 -1.01
CA GLU A 152 27.11 -1.31 -0.35
C GLU A 152 25.64 -1.18 -0.77
N PRO A 153 24.70 -0.99 0.16
CA PRO A 153 23.33 -0.68 -0.19
C PRO A 153 23.24 0.66 -0.93
N PHE A 154 22.68 0.67 -2.14
CA PHE A 154 22.38 1.89 -2.90
C PHE A 154 21.00 1.83 -3.56
N ARG A 155 20.50 2.97 -4.06
CA ARG A 155 19.33 3.02 -4.92
C ARG A 155 19.69 3.26 -6.38
N ILE A 156 18.82 2.81 -7.28
CA ILE A 156 18.88 3.13 -8.70
C ILE A 156 17.77 4.11 -9.10
N TYR A 157 18.04 4.91 -10.13
CA TYR A 157 17.08 5.82 -10.74
C TYR A 157 16.72 5.35 -12.15
N PRO A 158 15.54 4.74 -12.36
CA PRO A 158 15.09 4.34 -13.67
C PRO A 158 14.54 5.56 -14.44
N LYS A 159 15.43 6.38 -14.98
CA LYS A 159 15.08 7.62 -15.68
C LYS A 159 14.21 7.37 -16.91
N ASP A 160 14.44 6.25 -17.61
CA ASP A 160 13.67 5.85 -18.79
C ASP A 160 12.21 5.50 -18.50
N ASP A 161 11.98 4.79 -17.40
CA ASP A 161 10.66 4.32 -16.97
C ASP A 161 10.54 4.44 -15.46
N PHE A 162 10.27 5.67 -15.00
CA PHE A 162 10.23 5.97 -13.57
C PHE A 162 9.16 5.17 -12.82
N ALA A 163 8.10 4.71 -13.50
CA ALA A 163 7.00 3.98 -12.86
C ALA A 163 7.25 2.48 -12.74
N THR A 164 8.36 1.97 -13.27
CA THR A 164 8.63 0.53 -13.32
C THR A 164 8.89 -0.08 -11.94
N ASN A 165 8.24 -1.20 -11.66
CA ASN A 165 8.52 -2.05 -10.49
C ASN A 165 9.47 -3.21 -10.84
N ARG A 166 10.00 -3.27 -12.07
CA ARG A 166 10.77 -4.41 -12.58
C ARG A 166 11.98 -4.74 -11.70
N TYR A 167 12.68 -3.72 -11.22
CA TYR A 167 13.90 -3.88 -10.46
C TYR A 167 13.68 -4.53 -9.08
N GLY A 168 12.50 -4.32 -8.47
CA GLY A 168 12.14 -4.93 -7.20
C GLY A 168 12.09 -6.47 -7.25
N TYR A 169 11.77 -7.06 -8.42
CA TYR A 169 11.83 -8.52 -8.61
C TYR A 169 13.26 -9.07 -8.40
N PHE A 170 14.28 -8.29 -8.76
CA PHE A 170 15.69 -8.66 -8.62
C PHE A 170 16.30 -8.25 -7.27
N GLY A 171 15.49 -7.75 -6.33
CA GLY A 171 15.96 -7.23 -5.05
C GLY A 171 16.69 -5.90 -5.14
N LEU A 172 16.61 -5.19 -6.27
CA LEU A 172 17.25 -3.89 -6.45
C LEU A 172 16.36 -2.75 -5.92
N GLU A 173 16.90 -1.89 -5.06
CA GLU A 173 16.20 -0.72 -4.54
C GLU A 173 16.08 0.37 -5.63
N SER A 174 14.86 0.79 -5.94
CA SER A 174 14.58 1.85 -6.93
C SER A 174 13.93 3.05 -6.26
N VAL A 175 14.35 4.27 -6.62
CA VAL A 175 13.62 5.51 -6.25
C VAL A 175 12.33 5.72 -7.03
N GLY A 176 12.14 4.94 -8.10
CA GLY A 176 10.93 4.93 -8.90
C GLY A 176 9.89 3.93 -8.40
N GLY A 177 8.98 3.57 -9.29
CA GLY A 177 7.96 2.55 -9.09
C GLY A 177 6.54 3.09 -8.93
N TYR A 178 5.60 2.21 -9.22
CA TYR A 178 4.17 2.43 -8.99
C TYR A 178 3.71 1.65 -7.76
N ARG A 179 3.08 2.35 -6.83
CA ARG A 179 2.36 1.78 -5.69
C ARG A 179 1.12 2.62 -5.44
N PRO A 180 -0.04 2.00 -5.11
CA PRO A 180 -1.30 2.73 -4.95
C PRO A 180 -1.32 3.60 -3.68
N ILE A 181 -0.49 3.25 -2.68
CA ILE A 181 -0.39 3.97 -1.41
C ILE A 181 1.01 4.59 -1.34
N LYS A 182 1.15 5.87 -1.70
CA LYS A 182 2.41 6.63 -1.60
C LYS A 182 2.36 7.59 -0.42
N LEU A 183 3.51 7.83 0.20
CA LEU A 183 3.63 8.89 1.20
C LEU A 183 3.52 10.25 0.51
N ARG A 184 2.77 11.17 1.13
CA ARG A 184 2.50 12.49 0.56
C ARG A 184 3.78 13.27 0.27
N THR A 185 4.72 13.30 1.21
CA THR A 185 6.02 13.98 1.08
C THR A 185 6.85 13.46 -0.10
N TYR A 186 6.85 12.15 -0.34
CA TYR A 186 7.54 11.58 -1.50
C TYR A 186 6.84 11.94 -2.82
N GLN A 187 5.51 11.95 -2.82
CA GLN A 187 4.73 12.38 -3.99
C GLN A 187 4.96 13.87 -4.29
N ASP A 188 5.04 14.72 -3.26
CA ASP A 188 5.36 16.14 -3.39
C ASP A 188 6.77 16.35 -3.97
N LEU A 189 7.78 15.59 -3.50
CA LEU A 189 9.13 15.61 -4.09
C LEU A 189 9.12 15.20 -5.57
N MET A 190 8.38 14.14 -5.92
CA MET A 190 8.24 13.69 -7.30
C MET A 190 7.59 14.76 -8.18
N ASP A 191 6.48 15.33 -7.72
CA ASP A 191 5.71 16.32 -8.47
C ASP A 191 6.49 17.64 -8.63
N GLY A 192 7.17 18.10 -7.57
CA GLY A 192 8.05 19.26 -7.62
C GLY A 192 9.30 19.04 -8.50
N SER A 193 9.70 17.79 -8.73
CA SER A 193 10.80 17.43 -9.62
C SER A 193 10.37 17.18 -11.07
N LYS A 194 9.09 17.41 -11.44
CA LYS A 194 8.64 17.17 -12.81
C LYS A 194 9.14 18.25 -13.78
N ARG A 195 9.68 17.81 -14.92
CA ARG A 195 10.02 18.64 -16.08
C ARG A 195 9.53 17.95 -17.34
N GLY A 196 8.77 18.67 -18.18
CA GLY A 196 8.15 18.08 -19.39
C GLY A 196 7.22 16.89 -19.08
N GLY A 197 6.54 16.90 -17.93
CA GLY A 197 5.63 15.83 -17.51
C GLY A 197 6.30 14.58 -16.90
N GLN A 198 7.64 14.51 -16.88
CA GLN A 198 8.40 13.39 -16.32
C GLN A 198 9.16 13.81 -15.07
N VAL A 199 9.31 12.88 -14.11
CA VAL A 199 10.11 13.12 -12.90
C VAL A 199 11.59 13.19 -13.28
N GLN A 200 12.21 14.35 -13.04
CA GLN A 200 13.61 14.62 -13.33
C GLN A 200 14.29 15.16 -12.05
N PHE A 201 14.85 14.26 -11.25
CA PHE A 201 15.55 14.65 -10.03
C PHE A 201 16.81 15.47 -10.35
N SER A 202 17.02 16.58 -9.63
CA SER A 202 18.27 17.35 -9.70
C SER A 202 19.44 16.52 -9.13
N PRO A 203 20.71 16.85 -9.47
CA PRO A 203 21.85 16.17 -8.88
C PRO A 203 21.79 16.12 -7.34
N SER A 204 21.40 17.22 -6.68
CA SER A 204 21.23 17.27 -5.23
C SER A 204 20.21 16.25 -4.71
N VAL A 205 19.04 16.15 -5.37
CA VAL A 205 18.02 15.15 -4.99
C VAL A 205 18.52 13.73 -5.26
N GLN A 206 19.23 13.49 -6.36
CA GLN A 206 19.80 12.18 -6.64
C GLN A 206 20.83 11.77 -5.57
N ASN A 207 21.68 12.72 -5.18
CA ASN A 207 22.75 12.48 -4.21
C ASN A 207 22.19 12.15 -2.82
N MET A 208 21.23 12.94 -2.32
CA MET A 208 20.64 12.71 -0.99
C MET A 208 19.82 11.42 -0.90
N LEU A 209 19.24 10.97 -2.02
CA LEU A 209 18.48 9.72 -2.10
C LEU A 209 19.38 8.48 -2.24
N ASN A 210 20.70 8.64 -2.14
CA ASN A 210 21.68 7.56 -2.26
C ASN A 210 21.55 6.83 -3.62
N ILE A 211 21.31 7.59 -4.69
CA ILE A 211 21.24 7.09 -6.05
C ILE A 211 22.66 6.94 -6.59
N ARG A 212 23.16 5.70 -6.66
CA ARG A 212 24.50 5.41 -7.18
C ARG A 212 24.51 5.17 -8.69
N TYR A 213 23.41 4.65 -9.23
CA TYR A 213 23.28 4.35 -10.67
C TYR A 213 21.98 4.87 -11.27
N ILE A 214 22.08 5.48 -12.45
CA ILE A 214 20.97 6.01 -13.23
C ILE A 214 20.81 5.13 -14.47
N ILE A 215 19.59 4.69 -14.75
CA ILE A 215 19.27 3.93 -15.96
C ILE A 215 18.71 4.92 -16.99
N ASP A 216 19.55 5.25 -17.98
CA ASP A 216 19.25 6.24 -19.03
C ASP A 216 19.52 5.66 -20.42
N LYS A 217 18.46 5.54 -21.19
CA LYS A 217 18.33 4.87 -22.49
C LYS A 217 18.92 3.47 -22.49
N GLY A 218 18.58 2.69 -21.45
CA GLY A 218 19.05 1.32 -21.26
C GLY A 218 20.51 1.20 -20.79
N ARG A 219 21.20 2.31 -20.55
CA ARG A 219 22.59 2.33 -20.04
C ARG A 219 22.59 2.56 -18.54
N ILE A 220 23.53 1.93 -17.85
CA ILE A 220 23.81 2.16 -16.43
C ILE A 220 24.87 3.26 -16.35
N VAL A 221 24.49 4.43 -15.84
CA VAL A 221 25.36 5.58 -15.68
C VAL A 221 25.66 5.78 -14.19
N PRO A 222 26.93 5.80 -13.75
CA PRO A 222 27.26 6.08 -12.36
C PRO A 222 26.95 7.54 -12.01
N ASN A 223 26.46 7.76 -10.79
CA ASN A 223 26.36 9.08 -10.19
C ASN A 223 27.52 9.28 -9.23
N GLU A 224 28.59 9.93 -9.69
CA GLU A 224 29.80 10.19 -8.87
C GLU A 224 29.53 11.06 -7.64
N GLY A 225 28.43 11.83 -7.63
CA GLY A 225 28.06 12.70 -6.52
C GLY A 225 27.23 12.04 -5.42
N TYR A 226 26.88 10.75 -5.57
CA TYR A 226 25.99 10.07 -4.62
C TYR A 226 26.52 10.16 -3.18
N LEU A 227 25.60 10.38 -2.24
CA LEU A 227 25.95 10.30 -0.83
C LEU A 227 25.73 8.87 -0.32
N PRO A 228 26.55 8.41 0.64
CA PRO A 228 26.33 7.13 1.30
C PRO A 228 24.97 7.11 2.01
N ARG A 229 24.53 5.93 2.44
CA ARG A 229 23.23 5.74 3.11
C ARG A 229 23.04 6.68 4.32
N ALA A 230 24.11 7.02 5.03
CA ALA A 230 24.10 8.01 6.10
C ALA A 230 25.37 8.88 6.07
N TRP A 231 25.24 10.17 6.39
CA TRP A 231 26.33 11.13 6.40
C TRP A 231 26.07 12.26 7.42
N MET A 232 27.14 12.94 7.85
CA MET A 232 27.07 14.13 8.71
C MET A 232 27.01 15.42 7.86
N VAL A 233 26.39 16.48 8.37
CA VAL A 233 26.27 17.78 7.68
C VAL A 233 26.81 18.94 8.51
N ASP A 234 27.34 19.96 7.84
CA ASP A 234 27.93 21.17 8.44
C ASP A 234 26.86 22.09 9.05
N SER A 235 25.63 22.08 8.53
CA SER A 235 24.61 23.02 9.00
C SER A 235 23.18 22.52 8.79
N ILE A 236 22.26 23.15 9.52
CA ILE A 236 20.82 22.99 9.40
C ILE A 236 20.20 24.28 8.85
N LEU A 237 19.41 24.14 7.80
CA LEU A 237 18.39 25.12 7.45
C LEU A 237 17.07 24.70 8.10
N GLN A 238 16.67 25.42 9.14
CA GLN A 238 15.39 25.22 9.79
C GLN A 238 14.26 25.72 8.88
N VAL A 239 13.18 24.94 8.79
CA VAL A 239 11.94 25.30 8.12
C VAL A 239 10.74 24.96 9.00
N GLU A 240 9.67 25.72 8.90
CA GLU A 240 8.46 25.58 9.74
C GLU A 240 7.32 24.85 9.04
N ASP A 241 7.43 24.62 7.72
CA ASP A 241 6.36 24.00 6.95
C ASP A 241 6.87 23.13 5.79
N GLN A 242 5.99 22.23 5.31
CA GLN A 242 6.30 21.27 4.25
C GLN A 242 6.61 21.92 2.89
N LYS A 243 5.99 23.07 2.59
CA LYS A 243 6.21 23.80 1.33
C LYS A 243 7.59 24.43 1.34
N SER A 244 7.96 25.14 2.41
CA SER A 244 9.30 25.71 2.59
C SER A 244 10.37 24.61 2.55
N SER A 245 10.11 23.47 3.23
CA SER A 245 10.99 22.29 3.16
C SER A 245 11.22 21.80 1.73
N LEU A 246 10.14 21.60 0.95
CA LEU A 246 10.23 21.14 -0.43
C LEU A 246 10.95 22.15 -1.33
N MET A 247 10.60 23.44 -1.23
CA MET A 247 11.19 24.48 -2.05
C MET A 247 12.69 24.62 -1.80
N SER A 248 13.14 24.54 -0.55
CA SER A 248 14.56 24.57 -0.21
C SER A 248 15.30 23.36 -0.77
N VAL A 249 14.70 22.16 -0.76
CA VAL A 249 15.32 20.94 -1.33
C VAL A 249 15.46 21.05 -2.86
N LEU A 250 14.48 21.69 -3.52
CA LEU A 250 14.47 21.87 -4.97
C LEU A 250 15.30 23.07 -5.44
N ALA A 251 15.83 23.87 -4.51
CA ALA A 251 16.62 25.05 -4.83
C ALA A 251 17.92 24.67 -5.57
N PRO A 252 18.32 25.41 -6.63
CA PRO A 252 19.53 25.07 -7.42
C PRO A 252 20.84 25.06 -6.62
N ASN A 253 20.92 25.84 -5.53
CA ASN A 253 22.08 25.97 -4.67
C ASN A 253 22.09 24.99 -3.48
N PHE A 254 21.07 24.14 -3.34
CA PHE A 254 21.00 23.17 -2.24
C PHE A 254 22.11 22.12 -2.36
N SER A 255 22.92 21.98 -1.32
CA SER A 255 23.98 20.96 -1.21
C SER A 255 23.68 20.01 -0.05
N PRO A 256 23.15 18.81 -0.30
CA PRO A 256 22.76 17.88 0.77
C PRO A 256 23.96 17.34 1.56
N LYS A 257 25.17 17.42 1.01
CA LYS A 257 26.41 17.03 1.69
C LYS A 257 26.77 17.98 2.83
N LYS A 258 26.43 19.27 2.68
CA LYS A 258 26.83 20.34 3.60
C LYS A 258 25.69 20.84 4.49
N GLN A 259 24.47 20.85 3.97
CA GLN A 259 23.32 21.41 4.67
C GLN A 259 22.14 20.44 4.67
N ALA A 260 21.53 20.26 5.83
CA ALA A 260 20.27 19.56 5.99
C ALA A 260 19.12 20.54 6.15
N ILE A 261 18.00 20.31 5.47
CA ILE A 261 16.78 21.11 5.64
C ILE A 261 15.89 20.38 6.63
N VAL A 262 15.72 20.91 7.84
CA VAL A 262 15.07 20.20 8.94
C VAL A 262 13.78 20.90 9.35
N LEU A 263 12.69 20.15 9.36
CA LEU A 263 11.36 20.65 9.74
C LEU A 263 11.21 20.68 11.25
N ASP A 264 10.66 21.78 11.78
CA ASP A 264 10.35 21.98 13.21
C ASP A 264 11.55 21.72 14.14
N TYR A 265 12.73 22.12 13.68
CA TYR A 265 13.96 22.02 14.46
C TYR A 265 14.14 23.20 15.40
N THR A 266 14.68 22.95 16.59
CA THR A 266 15.10 23.98 17.55
C THR A 266 16.43 23.54 18.15
N GLY A 267 17.43 24.42 18.14
CA GLY A 267 18.78 24.10 18.62
C GLY A 267 19.88 24.73 17.79
N GLU A 268 21.10 24.23 17.95
CA GLU A 268 22.28 24.64 17.18
C GLU A 268 22.14 24.24 15.70
N THR A 269 22.45 25.16 14.80
CA THR A 269 22.26 24.99 13.34
C THR A 269 23.57 25.01 12.55
N GLN A 270 24.70 25.23 13.21
CA GLN A 270 26.02 25.23 12.60
C GLN A 270 26.86 24.21 13.36
N PHE A 271 27.58 23.37 12.63
CA PHE A 271 28.41 22.32 13.20
C PHE A 271 29.81 22.41 12.57
N ASP A 272 30.83 22.42 13.41
CA ASP A 272 32.17 22.07 12.97
C ASP A 272 32.24 20.55 12.91
N LEU A 273 32.31 19.97 11.71
CA LEU A 273 32.28 18.51 11.60
C LEU A 273 33.58 17.83 12.08
N GLY A 274 34.69 18.58 12.18
CA GLY A 274 36.02 18.03 12.44
C GLY A 274 36.30 16.77 11.61
N GLU A 275 37.07 15.83 12.18
CA GLU A 275 37.11 14.47 11.65
C GLU A 275 35.86 13.68 12.05
N ASN A 276 35.17 13.12 11.05
CA ASN A 276 34.03 12.24 11.28
C ASN A 276 34.04 11.02 10.36
N ARG A 277 33.49 9.92 10.86
CA ARG A 277 33.33 8.66 10.15
C ARG A 277 32.00 8.04 10.49
N VAL A 278 31.23 7.71 9.46
CA VAL A 278 29.96 6.99 9.56
C VAL A 278 30.13 5.63 8.89
N LYS A 279 29.79 4.55 9.60
CA LYS A 279 29.85 3.18 9.06
C LYS A 279 28.52 2.46 9.27
N LEU A 280 27.89 2.05 8.19
CA LEU A 280 26.73 1.15 8.22
C LEU A 280 27.18 -0.26 8.60
N THR A 281 26.73 -0.74 9.77
CA THR A 281 27.08 -2.07 10.28
C THR A 281 25.99 -3.10 10.04
N GLN A 282 24.73 -2.67 10.00
CA GLN A 282 23.60 -3.53 9.69
C GLN A 282 22.52 -2.73 8.98
N TYR A 283 21.93 -3.33 7.93
CA TYR A 283 20.79 -2.76 7.22
C TYR A 283 19.74 -3.84 6.99
N LYS A 284 18.60 -3.69 7.65
CA LYS A 284 17.39 -4.53 7.53
C LYS A 284 16.17 -3.61 7.44
N GLU A 285 15.06 -4.15 6.97
CA GLU A 285 13.82 -3.42 6.73
C GLU A 285 13.29 -2.71 7.98
N ASN A 286 13.44 -3.34 9.15
CA ASN A 286 12.93 -2.85 10.44
C ASN A 286 14.03 -2.43 11.41
N GLU A 287 15.32 -2.54 11.04
CA GLU A 287 16.43 -2.20 11.92
C GLU A 287 17.69 -1.80 11.13
N ILE A 288 18.23 -0.62 11.42
CA ILE A 288 19.43 -0.07 10.80
C ILE A 288 20.41 0.30 11.91
N LYS A 289 21.66 -0.15 11.81
CA LYS A 289 22.72 0.12 12.79
C LYS A 289 23.91 0.80 12.13
N LEU A 290 24.41 1.82 12.82
CA LEU A 290 25.52 2.65 12.38
C LEU A 290 26.53 2.75 13.53
N ASP A 291 27.82 2.62 13.22
CA ASP A 291 28.90 3.04 14.09
C ASP A 291 29.37 4.41 13.62
N ILE A 292 29.44 5.38 14.55
CA ILE A 292 29.81 6.76 14.25
C ILE A 292 30.97 7.16 15.14
N SER A 293 31.94 7.86 14.56
CA SER A 293 32.97 8.61 15.28
C SER A 293 32.86 10.06 14.81
N SER A 294 32.65 11.00 15.71
CA SER A 294 32.56 12.42 15.41
C SER A 294 33.35 13.20 16.44
N GLU A 295 34.26 14.06 16.00
CA GLU A 295 35.10 14.84 16.92
C GLU A 295 34.29 15.89 17.72
N LYS A 296 33.27 16.46 17.10
CA LYS A 296 32.52 17.62 17.63
C LYS A 296 31.00 17.41 17.70
N GLY A 297 30.52 16.23 17.29
CA GLY A 297 29.10 15.95 17.14
C GLY A 297 28.50 16.59 15.88
N GLY A 298 27.18 16.63 15.83
CA GLY A 298 26.42 17.29 14.77
C GLY A 298 25.18 16.51 14.35
N LEU A 299 24.69 16.78 13.13
CA LEU A 299 23.50 16.11 12.60
C LEU A 299 23.88 14.96 11.64
N LEU A 300 23.43 13.76 11.97
CA LEU A 300 23.49 12.60 11.09
C LEU A 300 22.21 12.51 10.26
N VAL A 301 22.35 12.65 8.94
CA VAL A 301 21.26 12.39 7.98
C VAL A 301 21.32 10.93 7.55
N LEU A 302 20.17 10.26 7.58
CA LEU A 302 19.97 8.92 7.04
C LEU A 302 19.08 9.02 5.79
N SER A 303 19.57 8.50 4.66
CA SER A 303 18.87 8.37 3.38
C SER A 303 17.75 7.34 3.45
N GLU A 304 16.86 7.43 4.44
CA GLU A 304 15.70 6.58 4.62
C GLU A 304 14.44 7.42 4.84
N ILE A 305 13.36 7.03 4.18
CA ILE A 305 12.17 7.87 4.09
C ILE A 305 11.57 8.10 5.47
N TYR A 306 11.44 9.35 5.90
CA TYR A 306 10.82 9.70 7.16
C TYR A 306 9.36 9.26 7.17
N TYR A 307 9.02 8.48 8.19
CA TYR A 307 7.68 7.99 8.44
C TYR A 307 7.42 8.12 9.94
N LYS A 308 6.59 9.11 10.30
CA LYS A 308 6.31 9.49 11.70
C LYS A 308 5.84 8.32 12.59
N PRO A 309 5.02 7.37 12.12
CA PRO A 309 4.62 6.23 12.96
C PRO A 309 5.69 5.15 13.07
N GLY A 310 6.02 4.73 14.29
CA GLY A 310 6.70 3.48 14.61
C GLY A 310 8.23 3.49 14.57
N TRP A 311 8.89 4.38 13.82
CA TRP A 311 10.36 4.45 13.87
C TRP A 311 10.86 5.14 15.14
N LEU A 312 11.75 4.47 15.85
CA LEU A 312 12.51 4.97 16.99
C LEU A 312 13.99 5.03 16.62
N ALA A 313 14.72 5.94 17.26
CA ALA A 313 16.17 6.04 17.12
C ALA A 313 16.84 6.09 18.50
N PHE A 314 18.02 5.50 18.58
CA PHE A 314 18.80 5.41 19.81
C PHE A 314 20.26 5.78 19.52
N VAL A 315 20.87 6.57 20.39
CA VAL A 315 22.30 6.85 20.43
C VAL A 315 22.82 6.27 21.74
N ASP A 316 23.66 5.24 21.66
CA ASP A 316 24.15 4.48 22.82
C ASP A 316 23.02 4.05 23.77
N GLU A 317 21.98 3.44 23.19
CA GLU A 317 20.79 2.93 23.89
C GLU A 317 19.85 4.00 24.47
N VAL A 318 20.22 5.29 24.39
CA VAL A 318 19.35 6.41 24.79
C VAL A 318 18.48 6.81 23.61
N GLU A 319 17.16 6.79 23.81
CA GLU A 319 16.20 7.21 22.78
C GLU A 319 16.42 8.69 22.39
N THR A 320 16.49 8.96 21.10
CA THR A 320 16.69 10.29 20.54
C THR A 320 15.61 10.65 19.53
N LYS A 321 15.30 11.94 19.43
CA LYS A 321 14.29 12.45 18.52
C LYS A 321 14.75 12.28 17.07
N ILE A 322 13.87 11.70 16.24
CA ILE A 322 14.02 11.67 14.79
C ILE A 322 13.44 12.95 14.19
N TYR A 323 14.19 13.63 13.34
CA TYR A 323 13.74 14.82 12.62
C TYR A 323 13.47 14.53 11.15
N GLN A 324 12.37 15.07 10.61
CA GLN A 324 12.12 15.06 9.17
C GLN A 324 13.12 16.01 8.48
N THR A 325 13.90 15.46 7.56
CA THR A 325 15.06 16.13 6.95
C THR A 325 15.03 16.02 5.45
N ASN A 326 15.48 17.05 4.74
CA ASN A 326 15.53 17.11 3.27
C ASN A 326 14.19 16.69 2.63
N HIS A 327 13.10 17.17 3.24
CA HIS A 327 11.69 16.89 2.92
C HIS A 327 11.24 15.44 3.08
N VAL A 328 12.03 14.45 2.67
CA VAL A 328 11.63 13.04 2.64
C VAL A 328 12.47 12.13 3.54
N LEU A 329 13.63 12.57 4.01
CA LEU A 329 14.60 11.77 4.77
C LEU A 329 14.46 11.98 6.27
N ARG A 330 15.24 11.25 7.06
CA ARG A 330 15.27 11.37 8.52
C ARG A 330 16.68 11.66 9.04
N SER A 331 16.77 12.31 10.19
CA SER A 331 18.05 12.58 10.85
C SER A 331 17.95 12.48 12.37
N VAL A 332 19.11 12.42 13.03
CA VAL A 332 19.26 12.45 14.49
C VAL A 332 20.49 13.28 14.85
N LEU A 333 20.48 13.89 16.03
CA LEU A 333 21.65 14.57 16.59
C LEU A 333 22.59 13.55 17.22
N ILE A 334 23.88 13.72 16.96
CA ILE A 334 24.98 12.89 17.47
C ILE A 334 25.88 13.76 18.34
N PRO A 335 26.15 13.35 19.60
CA PRO A 335 27.15 14.01 20.44
C PRO A 335 28.58 13.85 19.91
N GLU A 336 29.53 14.54 20.53
CA GLU A 336 30.95 14.29 20.31
C GLU A 336 31.36 12.92 20.85
N GLY A 337 32.24 12.23 20.13
CA GLY A 337 32.80 10.94 20.50
C GLY A 337 32.43 9.81 19.55
N LYS A 338 32.45 8.59 20.08
CA LYS A 338 32.14 7.35 19.35
C LYS A 338 30.82 6.80 19.84
N HIS A 339 29.89 6.58 18.92
CA HIS A 339 28.51 6.21 19.24
C HIS A 339 28.02 5.07 18.36
N LYS A 340 27.13 4.25 18.93
CA LYS A 340 26.29 3.32 18.18
C LYS A 340 24.91 3.93 17.99
N VAL A 341 24.51 4.08 16.74
CA VAL A 341 23.19 4.60 16.39
C VAL A 341 22.33 3.50 15.82
N ILE A 342 21.15 3.34 16.40
CA ILE A 342 20.20 2.30 16.02
C ILE A 342 18.89 2.96 15.66
N PHE A 343 18.42 2.76 14.43
CA PHE A 343 17.03 3.02 14.05
C PHE A 343 16.29 1.70 14.06
N ARG A 344 15.15 1.62 14.76
CA ARG A 344 14.32 0.41 14.82
C ARG A 344 12.85 0.77 14.66
N TYR A 345 12.12 -0.04 13.90
CA TYR A 345 10.67 0.07 13.83
C TYR A 345 10.01 -0.67 15.01
N ASP A 346 9.21 0.04 15.78
CA ASP A 346 8.37 -0.48 16.86
C ASP A 346 7.09 -1.10 16.29
N ASP A 347 7.06 -2.43 16.27
CA ASP A 347 5.91 -3.23 15.84
C ASP A 347 5.03 -3.72 17.00
N SER A 348 5.27 -3.26 18.24
CA SER A 348 4.55 -3.69 19.43
C SER A 348 3.03 -3.49 19.32
N LYS A 349 2.60 -2.32 18.82
CA LYS A 349 1.18 -2.02 18.56
C LYS A 349 0.59 -2.98 17.55
N TRP A 350 1.31 -3.27 16.46
CA TRP A 350 0.85 -4.22 15.45
C TRP A 350 0.73 -5.64 16.01
N ALA A 351 1.70 -6.07 16.84
CA ALA A 351 1.64 -7.35 17.54
C ALA A 351 0.42 -7.45 18.48
N LEU A 352 0.13 -6.39 19.26
CA LEU A 352 -1.03 -6.33 20.13
C LEU A 352 -2.35 -6.42 19.34
N PHE A 353 -2.52 -5.60 18.30
CA PHE A 353 -3.75 -5.62 17.49
C PHE A 353 -3.96 -6.95 16.75
N ARG A 354 -2.88 -7.62 16.36
CA ARG A 354 -2.95 -8.96 15.78
C ARG A 354 -3.53 -9.97 16.78
N TRP A 355 -3.12 -9.91 18.05
CA TRP A 355 -3.68 -10.76 19.10
C TRP A 355 -5.14 -10.42 19.40
N ILE A 356 -5.47 -9.14 19.56
CA ILE A 356 -6.85 -8.68 19.80
C ILE A 356 -7.78 -9.14 18.67
N SER A 357 -7.36 -8.99 17.41
CA SER A 357 -8.13 -9.42 16.24
C SER A 357 -8.40 -10.93 16.27
N ARG A 358 -7.37 -11.75 16.55
CA ARG A 358 -7.50 -13.21 16.65
C ARG A 358 -8.43 -13.62 17.79
N ILE A 359 -8.22 -13.05 18.99
CA ILE A 359 -9.04 -13.36 20.17
C ILE A 359 -10.49 -12.97 19.92
N THR A 360 -10.74 -11.79 19.36
CA THR A 360 -12.12 -11.34 19.03
C THR A 360 -12.76 -12.27 18.01
N PHE A 361 -12.03 -12.68 16.96
CA PHE A 361 -12.54 -13.60 15.95
C PHE A 361 -12.92 -14.96 16.56
N PHE A 362 -11.97 -15.64 17.21
CA PHE A 362 -12.21 -16.95 17.80
C PHE A 362 -13.23 -16.88 18.95
N GLY A 363 -13.17 -15.83 19.77
CA GLY A 363 -14.15 -15.58 20.83
C GLY A 363 -15.57 -15.42 20.27
N THR A 364 -15.73 -14.70 19.16
CA THR A 364 -17.02 -14.57 18.48
C THR A 364 -17.50 -15.92 17.94
N VAL A 365 -16.62 -16.69 17.29
CA VAL A 365 -16.97 -18.03 16.78
C VAL A 365 -17.41 -18.95 17.93
N LEU A 366 -16.64 -19.02 19.01
CA LEU A 366 -16.97 -19.82 20.19
C LEU A 366 -18.26 -19.37 20.87
N PHE A 367 -18.48 -18.06 20.98
CA PHE A 367 -19.70 -17.50 21.54
C PHE A 367 -20.93 -17.87 20.70
N LEU A 368 -20.83 -17.79 19.37
CA LEU A 368 -21.89 -18.24 18.47
C LEU A 368 -22.13 -19.75 18.61
N LEU A 369 -21.09 -20.58 18.61
CA LEU A 369 -21.22 -22.03 18.84
C LEU A 369 -21.89 -22.34 20.18
N TYR A 370 -21.56 -21.58 21.24
CA TYR A 370 -22.19 -21.71 22.55
C TYR A 370 -23.69 -21.36 22.52
N LEU A 371 -24.07 -20.25 21.88
CA LEU A 371 -25.48 -19.85 21.77
C LEU A 371 -26.31 -20.90 21.01
N TYR A 372 -25.75 -21.49 19.96
CA TYR A 372 -26.43 -22.50 19.14
C TYR A 372 -26.25 -23.94 19.65
N ARG A 373 -25.56 -24.16 20.79
CA ARG A 373 -25.27 -25.52 21.29
C ARG A 373 -26.51 -26.36 21.54
N LYS A 374 -27.56 -25.79 22.14
CA LYS A 374 -28.79 -26.52 22.50
C LYS A 374 -29.52 -27.07 21.27
N PRO A 375 -29.88 -26.25 20.26
CA PRO A 375 -30.55 -26.76 19.07
C PRO A 375 -29.67 -27.70 18.23
N ILE A 376 -28.34 -27.56 18.29
CA ILE A 376 -27.42 -28.51 17.65
C ILE A 376 -27.47 -29.88 18.35
N LEU A 377 -27.33 -29.89 19.68
CA LEU A 377 -27.35 -31.12 20.48
C LEU A 377 -28.70 -31.84 20.42
N GLU A 378 -29.82 -31.09 20.38
CA GLU A 378 -31.16 -31.66 20.21
C GLU A 378 -31.34 -32.32 18.83
N LYS A 379 -30.76 -31.75 17.76
CA LYS A 379 -30.75 -32.38 16.43
C LYS A 379 -29.91 -33.65 16.37
N VAL A 380 -28.74 -33.65 17.01
CA VAL A 380 -27.85 -34.83 17.05
C VAL A 380 -28.54 -35.98 17.77
N LYS A 381 -29.11 -35.72 18.96
CA LYS A 381 -29.87 -36.74 19.71
C LYS A 381 -31.06 -37.29 18.94
N LYS A 382 -31.72 -36.46 18.12
CA LYS A 382 -32.86 -36.89 17.31
C LYS A 382 -32.45 -37.78 16.13
N ASN A 383 -31.22 -37.64 15.63
CA ASN A 383 -30.66 -38.47 14.57
C ASN A 383 -30.03 -39.77 15.09
N GLU A 384 -29.62 -39.83 16.35
CA GLU A 384 -29.16 -41.06 17.02
C GLU A 384 -30.31 -41.95 17.52
N ALA A 385 -31.53 -41.40 17.56
CA ALA A 385 -32.75 -42.11 18.00
C ALA A 385 -33.58 -42.69 16.83
N ILE A 386 -33.02 -42.70 15.61
CA ILE A 386 -33.54 -43.34 14.39
C ILE A 386 -32.50 -44.37 13.97
#